data_AF-W2C595-F1
#
_entry.id   AF-W2C595-F1
#
_cell.length_a   1.000
_cell.length_b   1.000
_cell.length_c   1.000
_cell.angle_alpha   90.00
_cell.angle_beta   90.00
_cell.angle_gamma   90.00
#
_symmetry.space_group_name_H-M   'P 1'
#
loop_
_entity.id
_entity.type
_entity.pdbx_description
1 polymer ?
#
loop_
_entity_poly.entity_id
_entity_poly.type
_entity_poly.pdbx_seq_one_letter_code
_entity_poly.pdbx_strand_id
1 'polypeptide(L)'
;MERHPKKEDKKTNKTAFIKVRCTAEEKERIRPRATNAGRKYSDYCREMLLGGSVIAVPPVGNNEKEALAILCQTALFYAHISNLIKVKDASWVDTTKALAIYAKIAFKRFFSPQYRTNKEVFKRLNIEDHDRKV
;
A
#
# COMPACT_ATOMS: atom_id res chain seq x y z
N MET A 1 12.72 -30.82 23.34
CA MET A 1 11.82 -30.64 22.18
C MET A 1 12.51 -29.72 21.19
N GLU A 2 13.18 -30.30 20.18
CA GLU A 2 13.79 -29.53 19.10
C GLU A 2 12.70 -28.89 18.25
N ARG A 3 12.76 -27.57 18.08
CA ARG A 3 11.86 -26.83 17.18
C ARG A 3 12.39 -26.99 15.77
N HIS A 4 11.77 -27.87 14.98
CA HIS A 4 11.99 -27.86 13.54
C HIS A 4 11.48 -26.54 12.94
N PRO A 5 12.28 -25.85 12.10
CA PRO A 5 11.78 -24.72 11.35
C PRO A 5 10.73 -25.22 10.34
N LYS A 6 9.53 -24.64 10.38
CA LYS A 6 8.52 -24.84 9.34
C LYS A 6 9.17 -24.43 8.01
N LYS A 7 9.44 -25.41 7.14
CA LYS A 7 9.78 -25.15 5.74
C LYS A 7 8.60 -24.39 5.15
N GLU A 8 8.80 -23.12 4.83
CA GLU A 8 7.89 -22.41 3.94
C GLU A 8 7.70 -23.28 2.70
N ASP A 9 6.44 -23.56 2.36
CA ASP A 9 6.09 -24.36 1.19
C ASP A 9 6.79 -23.78 -0.03
N LYS A 10 7.87 -24.44 -0.47
CA LYS A 10 8.53 -24.15 -1.74
C LYS A 10 7.46 -24.32 -2.81
N LYS A 11 6.90 -23.21 -3.30
CA LYS A 11 6.03 -23.22 -4.48
C LYS A 11 6.72 -24.05 -5.56
N THR A 12 6.12 -25.16 -5.94
CA THR A 12 6.61 -26.01 -7.02
C THR A 12 6.79 -25.15 -8.27
N ASN A 13 7.97 -25.23 -8.90
CA ASN A 13 8.24 -24.51 -10.13
C ASN A 13 7.21 -24.92 -11.20
N LYS A 14 6.70 -23.93 -11.94
CA LYS A 14 5.74 -24.17 -13.04
C LYS A 14 6.51 -24.82 -14.19
N THR A 15 6.29 -26.11 -14.45
CA THR A 15 7.05 -26.90 -15.44
C THR A 15 6.30 -27.17 -16.75
N ALA A 16 4.98 -27.02 -16.76
CA ALA A 16 4.13 -27.27 -17.93
C ALA A 16 3.73 -25.97 -18.66
N PHE A 17 3.63 -26.04 -19.98
CA PHE A 17 3.27 -24.90 -20.83
C PHE A 17 1.84 -25.04 -21.37
N ILE A 18 1.09 -23.93 -21.35
CA ILE A 18 -0.19 -23.80 -22.03
C ILE A 18 0.03 -22.88 -23.23
N LYS A 19 -0.32 -23.35 -24.44
CA LYS A 19 -0.22 -22.58 -25.68
C LYS A 19 -1.62 -22.24 -26.17
N VAL A 20 -1.87 -20.96 -26.42
CA VAL A 20 -3.13 -20.44 -26.95
C VAL A 20 -2.87 -19.83 -28.32
N ARG A 21 -3.64 -20.25 -29.33
CA ARG A 21 -3.62 -19.61 -30.66
C ARG A 21 -4.36 -18.28 -30.56
N CYS A 22 -3.77 -17.22 -31.09
CA CYS A 22 -4.37 -15.89 -31.14
C CYS A 22 -3.88 -15.14 -32.39
N THR A 23 -4.66 -14.16 -32.83
CA THR A 23 -4.26 -13.21 -33.86
C THR A 23 -3.30 -12.14 -33.30
N ALA A 24 -2.62 -11.41 -34.17
CA ALA A 24 -1.75 -10.31 -33.74
C ALA A 24 -2.54 -9.21 -33.00
N GLU A 25 -3.75 -8.91 -33.46
CA GLU A 25 -4.64 -7.92 -32.85
C GLU A 25 -5.08 -8.34 -31.44
N GLU A 26 -5.47 -9.60 -31.25
CA GLU A 26 -5.81 -10.13 -29.92
C GLU A 26 -4.64 -10.03 -28.97
N LYS A 27 -3.43 -10.34 -29.44
CA LYS A 27 -2.21 -10.26 -28.64
C LYS A 27 -1.91 -8.82 -28.20
N GLU A 28 -2.06 -7.85 -29.11
CA GLU A 28 -1.90 -6.43 -28.79
C GLU A 28 -2.98 -5.91 -27.85
N ARG A 29 -4.22 -6.43 -27.90
CA ARG A 29 -5.28 -6.06 -26.95
C ARG A 29 -5.05 -6.60 -25.54
N ILE A 30 -4.42 -7.77 -25.40
CA ILE A 30 -4.19 -8.41 -24.09
C ILE A 30 -2.99 -7.77 -23.36
N ARG A 31 -1.95 -7.35 -24.07
CA ARG A 31 -0.77 -6.70 -23.46
C ARG A 31 -1.09 -5.52 -22.54
N PRO A 32 -1.81 -4.47 -22.97
CA PRO A 32 -2.11 -3.33 -22.12
C PRO A 32 -3.01 -3.72 -20.95
N ARG A 33 -3.87 -4.74 -21.09
CA ARG A 33 -4.67 -5.26 -19.96
C ARG A 33 -3.79 -5.89 -18.88
N ALA A 34 -2.76 -6.62 -19.28
CA ALA A 34 -1.78 -7.17 -18.35
C ALA A 34 -0.99 -6.04 -17.65
N THR A 35 -0.53 -5.04 -18.42
CA THR A 35 0.17 -3.87 -17.88
C THR A 35 -0.69 -3.09 -16.88
N ASN A 36 -1.95 -2.83 -17.22
CA ASN A 36 -2.89 -2.11 -16.35
C ASN A 36 -3.22 -2.88 -15.08
N ALA A 37 -3.19 -4.22 -15.13
CA ALA A 37 -3.31 -5.05 -13.93
C ALA A 37 -2.00 -5.19 -13.14
N GLY A 38 -0.90 -4.58 -13.58
CA GLY A 38 0.40 -4.71 -12.94
C GLY A 38 0.96 -6.14 -12.98
N ARG A 39 0.52 -6.96 -13.94
CA ARG A 39 0.91 -8.38 -14.06
C ARG A 39 1.79 -8.60 -15.30
N LYS A 40 2.70 -9.58 -15.20
CA LYS A 40 3.38 -10.12 -16.39
C LYS A 40 2.36 -10.76 -17.32
N TYR A 41 2.57 -10.67 -18.62
CA TYR A 41 1.64 -11.20 -19.63
C TYR A 41 1.23 -12.66 -19.38
N SER A 42 2.20 -13.53 -19.04
CA SER A 42 1.94 -14.94 -18.73
C SER A 42 1.14 -15.14 -17.46
N ASP A 43 1.41 -14.36 -16.41
CA ASP A 43 0.68 -14.44 -15.16
C ASP A 43 -0.74 -13.89 -15.29
N TYR A 44 -0.93 -12.81 -16.06
CA TYR A 44 -2.24 -12.26 -16.39
C TYR A 44 -3.12 -13.31 -17.10
N CYS A 45 -2.62 -13.94 -18.17
CA CYS A 45 -3.39 -14.95 -18.90
C CYS A 45 -3.70 -16.16 -18.02
N ARG A 46 -2.77 -16.59 -17.17
CA ARG A 46 -2.97 -17.70 -16.24
C ARG A 46 -4.02 -17.37 -15.17
N GLU A 47 -3.94 -16.18 -14.56
CA GLU A 47 -4.93 -15.73 -13.57
C GLU A 47 -6.32 -15.61 -14.20
N MET A 48 -6.40 -15.11 -15.44
CA MET A 48 -7.65 -15.06 -16.20
C MET A 48 -8.22 -16.47 -16.47
N LEU A 49 -7.38 -17.43 -16.86
CA LEU A 49 -7.82 -18.81 -17.13
C LEU A 49 -8.22 -19.59 -15.87
N LEU A 50 -7.58 -19.31 -14.72
CA LEU A 50 -7.88 -19.99 -13.46
C LEU A 50 -9.03 -19.34 -12.69
N GLY A 51 -9.11 -18.01 -12.70
CA GLY A 51 -10.04 -17.23 -11.87
C GLY A 51 -11.16 -16.54 -12.65
N GLY A 52 -11.16 -16.58 -13.98
CA GLY A 52 -12.18 -15.96 -14.84
C GLY A 52 -12.17 -14.43 -14.87
N SER A 53 -11.40 -13.78 -14.00
CA SER A 53 -11.24 -12.32 -13.94
C SER A 53 -9.88 -11.95 -13.38
N VAL A 54 -9.36 -10.80 -13.80
CA VAL A 54 -8.17 -10.17 -13.22
C VAL A 54 -8.52 -8.73 -12.90
N ILE A 55 -8.51 -8.39 -11.60
CA ILE A 55 -8.80 -7.04 -11.13
C ILE A 55 -7.59 -6.17 -11.43
N ALA A 56 -7.77 -5.16 -12.27
CA ALA A 56 -6.77 -4.11 -12.44
C ALA A 56 -6.85 -3.19 -11.22
N VAL A 57 -5.86 -3.29 -10.33
CA VAL A 57 -5.73 -2.35 -9.21
C VAL A 57 -5.15 -1.05 -9.77
N PRO A 58 -5.87 0.09 -9.69
CA PRO A 58 -5.34 1.36 -10.13
C PRO A 58 -4.02 1.69 -9.42
N PRO A 59 -3.03 2.29 -10.11
CA PRO A 59 -1.81 2.71 -9.46
C PRO A 59 -2.11 3.78 -8.41
N VAL A 60 -1.52 3.64 -7.22
CA VAL A 60 -1.69 4.59 -6.12
C VAL A 60 -1.13 5.96 -6.53
N GLY A 61 -1.97 6.99 -6.48
CA GLY A 61 -1.61 8.37 -6.83
C GLY A 61 -0.63 9.00 -5.84
N ASN A 62 0.12 10.03 -6.25
CA ASN A 62 1.10 10.69 -5.38
C ASN A 62 0.46 11.27 -4.09
N ASN A 63 -0.76 11.80 -4.18
CA ASN A 63 -1.51 12.30 -3.02
C ASN A 63 -1.95 11.17 -2.08
N GLU A 64 -2.33 10.02 -2.63
CA GLU A 64 -2.70 8.83 -1.86
C GLU A 64 -1.49 8.26 -1.12
N LYS A 65 -0.32 8.23 -1.77
CA LYS A 65 0.96 7.85 -1.14
C LYS A 65 1.33 8.78 0.01
N GLU A 66 1.27 10.09 -0.20
CA GLU A 66 1.52 11.10 0.85
C GLU A 66 0.58 10.92 2.04
N ALA A 67 -0.72 10.74 1.77
CA ALA A 67 -1.69 10.53 2.82
C ALA A 67 -1.46 9.22 3.58
N LEU A 68 -1.10 8.15 2.88
CA LEU A 68 -0.81 6.86 3.50
C LEU A 68 0.41 6.94 4.42
N ALA A 69 1.48 7.62 4.01
CA ALA A 69 2.66 7.84 4.86
C ALA A 69 2.30 8.55 6.17
N ILE A 70 1.46 9.59 6.09
CA ILE A 70 0.98 10.30 7.28
C ILE A 70 0.15 9.39 8.19
N LEU A 71 -0.72 8.56 7.61
CA LEU A 71 -1.55 7.62 8.37
C LEU A 71 -0.73 6.52 9.05
N CYS A 72 0.25 5.95 8.36
CA CYS A 72 1.17 4.97 8.95
C CYS A 72 1.93 5.56 10.14
N GLN A 73 2.45 6.78 9.99
CA GLN A 73 3.16 7.44 11.07
C GLN A 73 2.24 7.78 12.25
N THR A 74 1.02 8.27 11.96
CA THR A 74 -0.04 8.46 12.97
C THR A 74 -0.30 7.17 13.75
N ALA A 75 -0.34 6.01 13.10
CA ALA A 75 -0.54 4.73 13.78
C ALA A 75 0.55 4.43 14.83
N LEU A 76 1.82 4.72 14.51
CA LEU A 76 2.95 4.52 15.43
C LEU A 76 2.86 5.44 16.66
N PHE A 77 2.36 6.66 16.50
CA PHE A 77 2.17 7.59 17.62
C PHE A 77 1.11 7.12 18.64
N TYR A 78 0.15 6.27 18.27
CA TYR A 78 -0.79 5.71 19.26
C TYR A 78 -0.09 4.82 20.30
N ALA A 79 1.00 4.14 19.93
CA ALA A 79 1.82 3.41 20.89
C ALA A 79 2.50 4.36 21.89
N HIS A 80 2.94 5.53 21.43
CA HIS A 80 3.52 6.57 22.29
C HIS A 80 2.47 7.16 23.24
N ILE A 81 1.27 7.49 22.75
CA ILE A 81 0.15 7.97 23.59
C ILE A 81 -0.23 6.93 24.65
N SER A 82 -0.27 5.64 24.29
CA SER A 82 -0.53 4.57 25.26
C SER A 82 0.47 4.58 26.43
N ASN A 83 1.75 4.86 26.15
CA ASN A 83 2.77 4.98 27.19
C ASN A 83 2.56 6.23 28.06
N LEU A 84 2.24 7.38 27.47
CA LEU A 84 1.96 8.62 28.21
C LEU A 84 0.74 8.49 29.14
N ILE A 85 -0.31 7.78 28.69
CA ILE A 85 -1.49 7.45 29.53
C ILE A 85 -1.06 6.59 30.72
N LYS A 86 -0.24 5.55 30.50
CA LYS A 86 0.26 4.68 31.58
C LYS A 86 1.03 5.44 32.65
N VAL A 87 1.86 6.41 32.24
CA VAL A 87 2.65 7.24 33.17
C VAL A 87 1.88 8.49 33.66
N LYS A 88 0.60 8.62 33.30
CA LYS A 88 -0.30 9.74 33.67
C LYS A 88 0.23 11.13 33.30
N ASP A 89 0.97 11.24 32.20
CA ASP A 89 1.54 12.51 31.73
C ASP A 89 0.49 13.32 30.96
N ALA A 90 0.10 14.50 31.46
CA ALA A 90 -0.94 15.35 30.88
C ALA A 90 -0.70 15.74 29.40
N SER A 91 0.55 15.69 28.91
CA SER A 91 0.88 15.95 27.50
C SER A 91 0.23 14.97 26.50
N TRP A 92 -0.28 13.83 26.97
CA TRP A 92 -0.99 12.88 26.11
C TRP A 92 -2.22 13.51 25.44
N VAL A 93 -2.90 14.46 26.10
CA VAL A 93 -4.11 15.12 25.57
C VAL A 93 -3.77 15.96 24.34
N ASP A 94 -2.75 16.80 24.43
CA ASP A 94 -2.35 17.70 23.34
C ASP A 94 -1.73 16.91 22.18
N THR A 95 -0.96 15.87 22.50
CA THR A 95 -0.41 14.93 21.51
C THR A 95 -1.54 14.25 20.73
N THR A 96 -2.57 13.78 21.42
CA THR A 96 -3.73 13.11 20.79
C THR A 96 -4.52 14.08 19.91
N LYS A 97 -4.75 15.31 20.36
CA LYS A 97 -5.43 16.35 19.55
C LYS A 97 -4.67 16.67 18.27
N ALA A 98 -3.35 16.88 18.36
CA ALA A 98 -2.51 17.13 17.19
C ALA A 98 -2.56 15.96 16.20
N LEU A 99 -2.52 14.73 16.70
CA LEU A 99 -2.58 13.53 15.88
C LEU A 99 -3.92 13.37 15.14
N ALA A 100 -5.03 13.63 15.83
CA ALA A 100 -6.36 13.60 15.22
C ALA A 100 -6.49 14.63 14.07
N ILE A 101 -5.84 15.80 14.22
CA ILE A 101 -5.77 16.82 13.16
C ILE A 101 -4.96 16.30 11.97
N TYR A 102 -3.80 15.68 12.20
CA TYR A 102 -2.97 15.13 11.11
C TYR A 102 -3.67 13.99 10.38
N ALA A 103 -4.31 13.07 11.09
CA ALA A 103 -5.13 12.01 10.49
C ALA A 103 -6.24 12.61 9.62
N LYS A 104 -6.96 13.62 10.11
CA LYS A 104 -8.01 14.31 9.34
C LYS A 104 -7.47 14.95 8.06
N ILE A 105 -6.29 15.58 8.12
CA ILE A 105 -5.63 16.17 6.94
C ILE A 105 -5.25 15.08 5.93
N ALA A 106 -4.68 13.97 6.42
CA ALA A 106 -4.32 12.82 5.58
C ALA A 106 -5.53 12.22 4.88
N PHE A 107 -6.63 11.98 5.58
CA PHE A 107 -7.87 11.47 4.98
C PHE A 107 -8.40 12.40 3.90
N LYS A 108 -8.42 13.71 4.14
CA LYS A 108 -8.84 14.69 3.12
C LYS A 108 -7.93 14.66 1.89
N ARG A 109 -6.61 14.57 2.09
CA ARG A 109 -5.60 14.48 1.01
C ARG A 109 -5.74 13.19 0.20
N PHE A 110 -6.05 12.07 0.85
CA PHE A 110 -6.24 10.77 0.22
C PHE A 110 -7.38 10.82 -0.79
N PHE A 111 -8.57 11.28 -0.38
CA PHE A 111 -9.75 11.31 -1.24
C PHE A 111 -9.83 12.49 -2.20
N SER A 112 -9.08 13.57 -1.95
CA SER A 112 -9.13 14.76 -2.81
C SER A 112 -7.77 15.45 -2.93
N PRO A 113 -7.19 15.50 -4.15
CA PRO A 113 -5.90 16.16 -4.42
C PRO A 113 -5.87 17.67 -4.18
N GLN A 114 -7.03 18.33 -4.06
CA GLN A 114 -7.10 19.79 -3.84
C GLN A 114 -6.62 20.19 -2.45
N TYR A 115 -6.73 19.29 -1.47
CA TYR A 115 -6.17 19.51 -0.14
C TYR A 115 -4.67 19.30 -0.20
N ARG A 116 -3.89 20.28 0.29
CA ARG A 116 -2.44 20.16 0.43
C ARG A 116 -2.08 19.94 1.89
N THR A 117 -1.16 19.02 2.14
CA THR A 117 -0.59 18.85 3.47
C THR A 117 0.45 19.94 3.71
N ASN A 118 0.33 20.67 4.82
CA ASN A 118 1.34 21.65 5.21
C ASN A 118 2.67 20.93 5.51
N LYS A 119 3.79 21.50 5.04
CA LYS A 119 5.14 20.97 5.28
C LYS A 119 5.45 20.75 6.77
N GLU A 120 4.84 21.55 7.64
CA GLU A 120 4.99 21.41 9.09
C GLU A 120 4.47 20.07 9.63
N VAL A 121 3.43 19.49 9.03
CA VAL A 121 2.90 18.18 9.42
C VAL A 121 3.96 17.10 9.23
N PHE A 122 4.67 17.10 8.10
CA PHE A 122 5.74 16.14 7.85
C PHE A 122 6.92 16.32 8.81
N LYS A 123 7.29 17.56 9.12
CA LYS A 123 8.34 17.86 10.10
C LYS A 123 7.98 17.32 11.49
N ARG A 124 6.75 17.55 11.94
CA ARG A 124 6.28 17.12 13.27
C ARG A 124 6.11 15.61 13.38
N LEU A 125 5.77 14.96 12.27
CA LEU A 125 5.69 13.50 12.20
C LEU A 125 7.03 12.83 11.91
N ASN A 126 8.11 13.60 11.72
CA ASN A 126 9.43 13.11 11.35
C ASN A 126 9.41 12.26 10.07
N ILE A 127 8.67 12.72 9.05
CA ILE A 127 8.54 12.06 7.75
C ILE A 127 9.45 12.79 6.75
N GLU A 128 10.48 12.09 6.30
CA GLU A 128 11.44 12.60 5.32
C GLU A 128 10.94 12.41 3.88
N ASP A 129 11.60 13.06 2.91
CA ASP A 129 11.20 12.98 1.50
C ASP A 129 11.35 11.56 0.92
N HIS A 130 12.23 10.73 1.50
CA HIS A 130 12.38 9.33 1.10
C HIS A 130 11.21 8.46 1.56
N ASP A 131 10.61 8.74 2.71
CA ASP A 131 9.41 8.05 3.21
C ASP A 131 8.16 8.30 2.35
N ARG A 132 8.19 9.39 1.57
CA ARG A 132 7.13 9.73 0.59
C ARG A 132 7.28 8.98 -0.73
N LYS A 133 8.45 8.38 -0.99
CA LYS A 133 8.74 7.62 -2.21
C LYS A 133 8.59 6.13 -1.93
N VAL A 134 7.35 5.65 -1.96
CA VAL A 134 7.04 4.20 -2.05
C VAL A 134 6.69 3.85 -3.49
#